data_AF-A0A7E5WZ69-F1
#
_entry.id   AF-A0A7E5WZ69-F1
#
_cell.length_a   1.000
_cell.length_b   1.000
_cell.length_c   1.000
_cell.angle_alpha   90.00
_cell.angle_beta   90.00
_cell.angle_gamma   90.00
#
_symmetry.space_group_name_H-M   'P 1'
#
loop_
_entity.id
_entity.type
_entity.pdbx_description
1 polymer ?
#
loop_
_entity_poly.entity_id
_entity_poly.type
_entity_poly.pdbx_seq_one_letter_code
_entity_poly.pdbx_strand_id
1 'polypeptide(L)'
;MGETEEFNTLAFEKRLMQLKDTQESIQGLSSWCLKQRTHHKKIVSSWLNVLKRVKVEQRLVLFYLANDVIQYSKRKNYEFVESWGLNLQKATPLVRDEKVRPKILRIFKIWEQRSVYDDEFLSDLTGLLSAGAIKKTDDESIEFQPTQLVNKVKQCAVLEADTDLRLKDIHDSHLELSDADALRTSLKERNNKDDVEKELNDGIACVERYTQALQREIVAREALLALLTSANQYYSTQRGEVKVVAYAYKNFGARVRVLKRKLDELIPTLPHAAPSPPQRDEDVPSPGPDEDLDLPAPADRTDDDDSKEYPVIHTRYTRIILIELFQNVSS
;
A
#
# COMPACT_ATOMS: atom_id res chain seq x y z
N MET A 1 44.74 29.21 -10.38
CA MET A 1 43.57 29.76 -9.68
C MET A 1 42.38 29.56 -10.59
N GLY A 2 41.48 28.62 -10.28
CA GLY A 2 40.23 28.45 -11.02
C GLY A 2 39.15 29.20 -10.26
N GLU A 3 38.55 30.20 -10.89
CA GLU A 3 37.42 30.95 -10.34
C GLU A 3 36.33 29.97 -9.91
N THR A 4 35.93 30.05 -8.64
CA THR A 4 34.78 29.31 -8.10
C THR A 4 33.52 29.95 -8.68
N GLU A 5 33.13 29.57 -9.90
CA GLU A 5 31.86 30.01 -10.48
C GLU A 5 30.73 29.67 -9.50
N GLU A 6 30.00 30.69 -9.07
CA GLU A 6 28.90 30.54 -8.12
C GLU A 6 27.76 29.72 -8.78
N PHE A 7 27.35 28.64 -8.12
CA PHE A 7 26.26 27.79 -8.64
C PHE A 7 24.94 28.56 -8.67
N ASN A 8 24.46 28.88 -9.88
CA ASN A 8 23.17 29.52 -10.09
C ASN A 8 22.04 28.48 -10.20
N THR A 9 21.32 28.29 -9.09
CA THR A 9 20.18 27.37 -8.97
C THR A 9 19.10 27.64 -10.02
N LEU A 10 18.70 28.90 -10.22
CA LEU A 10 17.60 29.25 -11.13
C LEU A 10 17.96 28.97 -12.59
N ALA A 11 19.18 29.30 -12.99
CA ALA A 11 19.67 29.02 -14.33
C ALA A 11 19.73 27.50 -14.59
N PHE A 12 20.18 26.73 -13.61
CA PHE A 12 20.21 25.27 -13.73
C PHE A 12 18.80 24.66 -13.80
N GLU A 13 17.87 25.11 -12.95
CA GLU A 13 16.47 24.66 -13.01
C GLU A 13 15.82 24.98 -14.36
N LYS A 14 16.13 26.15 -14.96
CA LYS A 14 15.70 26.48 -16.33
C LYS A 14 16.22 25.49 -17.36
N ARG A 15 17.49 25.08 -17.27
CA ARG A 15 18.08 24.06 -18.15
C ARG A 15 17.42 22.68 -17.96
N LEU A 16 17.09 22.30 -16.72
CA LEU A 16 16.36 21.07 -16.43
C LEU A 16 14.94 21.07 -17.02
N MET A 17 14.23 22.19 -16.95
CA MET A 17 12.89 22.34 -17.55
C MET A 17 12.92 22.26 -19.08
N GLN A 18 14.03 22.65 -19.70
CA GLN A 18 14.22 22.66 -21.17
C GLN A 18 14.97 21.42 -21.70
N LEU A 19 15.29 20.46 -20.83
CA LEU A 19 16.01 19.26 -21.20
C LEU A 19 15.19 18.43 -22.20
N LYS A 20 15.80 18.03 -23.32
CA LYS A 20 15.14 17.25 -24.38
C LYS A 20 15.38 15.76 -24.20
N ASP A 21 14.43 14.94 -24.65
CA ASP A 21 14.57 13.48 -24.71
C ASP A 21 15.45 13.04 -25.90
N THR A 22 16.68 13.56 -25.96
CA THR A 22 17.69 13.13 -26.92
C THR A 22 19.00 12.83 -26.20
N GLN A 23 19.76 11.88 -26.72
CA GLN A 23 21.01 11.45 -26.10
C GLN A 23 22.00 12.61 -25.96
N GLU A 24 22.10 13.47 -26.97
CA GLU A 24 23.01 14.63 -26.99
C GLU A 24 22.62 15.65 -25.91
N SER A 25 21.32 15.90 -25.73
CA SER A 25 20.83 16.85 -24.74
C SER A 25 21.09 16.35 -23.32
N ILE A 26 20.79 15.06 -23.07
CA ILE A 26 20.99 14.42 -21.76
C ILE A 26 22.48 14.32 -21.43
N GLN A 27 23.31 13.82 -22.35
CA GLN A 27 24.76 13.70 -22.13
C GLN A 27 25.45 15.06 -22.00
N GLY A 28 25.00 16.06 -22.75
CA GLY A 28 25.49 17.43 -22.64
C GLY A 28 25.23 18.03 -21.25
N LEU A 29 24.02 17.88 -20.72
CA LEU A 29 23.71 18.37 -19.38
C LEU A 29 24.36 17.52 -18.28
N SER A 30 24.42 16.20 -18.45
CA SER A 30 25.14 15.28 -17.54
C SER A 30 26.62 15.67 -17.40
N SER A 31 27.28 15.91 -18.53
CA SER A 31 28.68 16.36 -18.56
C SER A 31 28.88 17.68 -17.81
N TRP A 32 27.92 18.61 -17.92
CA TRP A 32 27.96 19.86 -17.16
C TRP A 32 27.79 19.61 -15.65
N CYS A 33 26.84 18.75 -15.24
CA CYS A 33 26.66 18.38 -13.83
C CYS A 33 27.95 17.77 -13.22
N LEU A 34 28.62 16.90 -13.97
CA LEU A 34 29.86 16.25 -13.54
C LEU A 34 31.05 17.22 -13.43
N LYS A 35 31.11 18.26 -14.25
CA LYS A 35 32.08 19.36 -14.10
C LYS A 35 31.83 20.15 -12.81
N GLN A 36 30.56 20.38 -12.48
CA GLN A 36 30.09 21.10 -11.29
C GLN A 36 29.89 20.20 -10.06
N ARG A 37 30.63 19.08 -9.97
CA ARG A 37 30.43 18.05 -8.94
C ARG A 37 30.61 18.54 -7.50
N THR A 38 31.37 19.61 -7.26
CA THR A 38 31.49 20.27 -5.94
C THR A 38 30.15 20.79 -5.43
N HIS A 39 29.18 21.02 -6.33
CA HIS A 39 27.82 21.46 -6.02
C HIS A 39 26.79 20.33 -6.09
N HIS A 40 27.23 19.07 -5.98
CA HIS A 40 26.38 17.88 -6.11
C HIS A 40 25.07 17.96 -5.33
N LYS A 41 25.09 18.39 -4.06
CA LYS A 41 23.87 18.55 -3.25
C LYS A 41 22.87 19.55 -3.84
N LYS A 42 23.36 20.69 -4.36
CA LYS A 42 22.51 21.71 -4.99
C LYS A 42 21.93 21.18 -6.31
N ILE A 43 22.74 20.51 -7.12
CA ILE A 43 22.31 19.87 -8.37
C ILE A 43 21.16 18.88 -8.13
N VAL A 44 21.33 17.95 -7.17
CA VAL A 44 20.31 16.95 -6.86
C VAL A 44 19.03 17.59 -6.30
N SER A 45 19.18 18.62 -5.45
CA SER A 45 18.04 19.34 -4.88
C SER A 45 17.23 20.08 -5.96
N SER A 46 17.89 20.79 -6.87
CA SER A 46 17.27 21.43 -8.03
C SER A 46 16.60 20.42 -8.96
N TRP A 47 17.23 19.27 -9.19
CA TRP A 47 16.64 18.17 -9.96
C TRP A 47 15.31 17.72 -9.35
N LEU A 48 15.28 17.46 -8.04
CA LEU A 48 14.04 17.05 -7.36
C LEU A 48 12.97 18.16 -7.37
N ASN A 49 13.38 19.42 -7.20
CA ASN A 49 12.45 20.56 -7.25
C ASN A 49 11.78 20.69 -8.63
N VAL A 50 12.56 20.57 -9.71
CA VAL A 50 12.01 20.60 -11.08
C VAL A 50 11.15 19.37 -11.34
N LEU A 51 11.57 18.18 -10.91
CA LEU A 51 10.82 16.94 -11.07
C LEU A 51 9.38 17.03 -10.50
N LYS A 52 9.21 17.71 -9.36
CA LYS A 52 7.90 17.97 -8.74
C LYS A 52 6.97 18.85 -9.57
N ARG A 53 7.51 19.70 -10.45
CA ARG A 53 6.77 20.75 -11.18
C ARG A 53 6.48 20.40 -12.64
N VAL A 54 7.11 19.36 -13.18
CA VAL A 54 6.97 18.98 -14.60
C VAL A 54 6.01 17.80 -14.81
N LYS A 55 5.55 17.65 -16.06
CA LYS A 55 4.69 16.54 -16.52
C LYS A 55 5.45 15.21 -16.58
N VAL A 56 4.70 14.12 -16.63
CA VAL A 56 5.23 12.74 -16.51
C VAL A 56 6.29 12.40 -17.55
N GLU A 57 6.14 12.89 -18.79
CA GLU A 57 7.10 12.68 -19.87
C GLU A 57 8.45 13.32 -19.54
N GLN A 58 8.42 14.56 -19.04
CA GLN A 58 9.63 15.27 -18.64
C GLN A 58 10.26 14.65 -17.39
N ARG A 59 9.47 14.08 -16.47
CA ARG A 59 10.02 13.37 -15.30
C ARG A 59 10.89 12.20 -15.72
N LEU A 60 10.48 11.45 -16.75
CA LEU A 60 11.28 10.37 -17.31
C LEU A 60 12.62 10.88 -17.87
N VAL A 61 12.60 11.98 -18.64
CA VAL A 61 13.85 12.59 -19.17
C VAL A 61 14.80 13.01 -18.05
N LEU A 62 14.26 13.57 -16.97
CA LEU A 62 15.04 13.92 -15.77
C LEU A 62 15.61 12.68 -15.07
N PHE A 63 14.89 11.55 -15.06
CA PHE A 63 15.42 10.28 -14.57
C PHE A 63 16.54 9.72 -15.46
N TYR A 64 16.50 9.93 -16.77
CA TYR A 64 17.62 9.58 -17.66
C TYR A 64 18.86 10.41 -17.37
N LEU A 65 18.71 11.71 -17.12
CA LEU A 65 19.81 12.55 -16.66
C LEU A 65 20.40 12.04 -15.34
N ALA A 66 19.55 11.79 -14.33
CA ALA A 66 20.01 11.27 -13.04
C ALA A 66 20.75 9.93 -13.21
N ASN A 67 20.21 9.04 -14.04
CA ASN A 67 20.82 7.77 -14.35
C ASN A 67 22.24 7.92 -14.95
N ASP A 68 22.41 8.79 -15.94
CA ASP A 68 23.72 9.00 -16.57
C ASP A 68 24.75 9.59 -15.59
N VAL A 69 24.35 10.61 -14.82
CA VAL A 69 25.22 11.25 -13.81
C VAL A 69 25.61 10.26 -12.70
N ILE A 70 24.65 9.50 -12.15
CA ILE A 70 24.88 8.51 -11.09
C ILE A 70 25.84 7.42 -11.58
N GLN A 71 25.60 6.85 -12.76
CA GLN A 71 26.45 5.80 -13.30
C GLN A 71 27.87 6.29 -13.59
N TYR A 72 28.02 7.51 -14.14
CA TYR A 72 29.33 8.09 -14.37
C TYR A 72 30.05 8.38 -13.05
N SER A 73 29.34 8.97 -12.10
CA SER A 73 29.82 9.24 -10.74
C SER A 73 30.33 7.98 -10.06
N LYS A 74 29.59 6.86 -10.16
CA LYS A 74 30.01 5.58 -9.58
C LYS A 74 31.34 5.10 -10.17
N ARG A 75 31.51 5.18 -11.49
CA ARG A 75 32.77 4.78 -12.17
C ARG A 75 33.96 5.66 -11.81
N LYS A 76 33.72 6.95 -11.53
CA LYS A 76 34.77 7.92 -11.17
C LYS A 76 34.92 8.16 -9.67
N ASN A 77 34.11 7.48 -8.85
CA ASN A 77 34.05 7.65 -7.40
C ASN A 77 33.76 9.11 -6.96
N TYR A 78 32.76 9.77 -7.56
CA TYR A 78 32.27 11.08 -7.10
C TYR A 78 31.11 10.93 -6.10
N GLU A 79 30.79 12.02 -5.39
CA GLU A 79 29.83 12.09 -4.26
C GLU A 79 28.33 12.07 -4.67
N PHE A 80 28.04 11.99 -5.97
CA PHE A 80 26.66 12.08 -6.45
C PHE A 80 25.81 10.87 -6.06
N VAL A 81 26.39 9.67 -5.98
CA VAL A 81 25.65 8.43 -5.64
C VAL A 81 24.97 8.58 -4.28
N GLU A 82 25.72 9.00 -3.26
CA GLU A 82 25.18 9.21 -1.92
C GLU A 82 24.12 10.33 -1.91
N SER A 83 24.37 11.40 -2.66
CA SER A 83 23.48 12.58 -2.69
C SER A 83 22.12 12.29 -3.33
N TRP A 84 22.07 11.38 -4.31
CA TRP A 84 20.83 10.97 -4.94
C TRP A 84 20.00 10.02 -4.07
N GLY A 85 20.59 9.25 -3.16
CA GLY A 85 19.89 8.22 -2.37
C GLY A 85 18.56 8.69 -1.76
N LEU A 86 18.59 9.67 -0.85
CA LEU A 86 17.37 10.21 -0.20
C LEU A 86 16.43 10.93 -1.19
N ASN A 87 16.98 11.52 -2.25
CA ASN A 87 16.19 12.25 -3.23
C ASN A 87 15.46 11.32 -4.19
N LEU A 88 16.02 10.15 -4.50
CA LEU A 88 15.39 9.09 -5.27
C LEU A 88 14.16 8.55 -4.54
N GLN A 89 14.25 8.29 -3.23
CA GLN A 89 13.09 7.86 -2.44
C GLN A 89 11.93 8.87 -2.51
N LYS A 90 12.23 10.17 -2.50
CA LYS A 90 11.23 11.25 -2.65
C LYS A 90 10.71 11.39 -4.09
N ALA A 91 11.55 11.08 -5.09
CA ALA A 91 11.24 11.21 -6.51
C ALA A 91 10.40 10.05 -7.06
N THR A 92 10.65 8.83 -6.59
CA THR A 92 10.03 7.60 -7.12
C THR A 92 8.50 7.63 -7.12
N PRO A 93 7.80 8.15 -6.08
CA PRO A 93 6.34 8.28 -6.11
C PRO A 93 5.79 9.16 -7.24
N LEU A 94 6.61 10.04 -7.82
CA LEU A 94 6.24 10.96 -8.90
C LEU A 94 6.29 10.32 -10.29
N VAL A 95 6.79 9.09 -10.42
CA VAL A 95 6.94 8.37 -11.70
C VAL A 95 6.24 7.01 -11.72
N ARG A 96 5.16 6.87 -10.93
CA ARG A 96 4.32 5.65 -10.86
C ARG A 96 3.43 5.40 -12.08
N ASP A 97 3.29 6.39 -12.96
CA ASP A 97 2.46 6.32 -14.16
C ASP A 97 2.88 5.16 -15.08
N GLU A 98 1.89 4.41 -15.59
CA GLU A 98 2.13 3.20 -16.38
C GLU A 98 2.95 3.43 -17.64
N LYS A 99 2.88 4.64 -18.24
CA LYS A 99 3.63 4.98 -19.46
C LYS A 99 5.14 5.01 -19.25
N VAL A 100 5.58 5.42 -18.05
CA VAL A 100 7.01 5.61 -17.75
C VAL A 100 7.56 4.57 -16.79
N ARG A 101 6.71 3.95 -15.96
CA ARG A 101 7.09 2.95 -14.96
C ARG A 101 7.99 1.82 -15.50
N PRO A 102 7.74 1.19 -16.65
CA PRO A 102 8.63 0.15 -17.18
C PRO A 102 10.05 0.64 -17.46
N LYS A 103 10.18 1.91 -17.89
CA LYS A 103 11.47 2.55 -18.17
C LYS A 103 12.21 2.90 -16.87
N ILE A 104 11.49 3.31 -15.83
CA ILE A 104 12.07 3.54 -14.49
C ILE A 104 12.55 2.22 -13.87
N LEU A 105 11.76 1.14 -13.94
CA LEU A 105 12.18 -0.18 -13.49
C LEU A 105 13.44 -0.67 -14.20
N ARG A 106 13.56 -0.40 -15.51
CA ARG A 106 14.78 -0.69 -16.27
C ARG A 106 16.00 0.06 -15.71
N ILE A 107 15.84 1.32 -15.28
CA ILE A 107 16.92 2.10 -14.64
C ILE A 107 17.35 1.42 -13.33
N PHE A 108 16.40 1.06 -12.47
CA PHE A 108 16.71 0.39 -11.20
C PHE A 108 17.43 -0.95 -11.41
N LYS A 109 16.99 -1.75 -12.39
CA LYS A 109 17.65 -3.00 -12.78
C LYS A 109 19.09 -2.77 -13.26
N ILE A 110 19.36 -1.67 -13.97
CA ILE A 110 20.74 -1.34 -14.38
C ILE A 110 21.59 -0.96 -13.16
N TRP A 111 21.02 -0.27 -12.17
CA TRP A 111 21.72 0.06 -10.93
C TRP A 111 22.05 -1.18 -10.10
N GLU A 112 21.13 -2.15 -10.04
CA GLU A 112 21.34 -3.46 -9.44
C GLU A 112 22.49 -4.21 -10.11
N GLN A 113 22.41 -4.40 -11.44
CA GLN A 113 23.40 -5.12 -12.24
C GLN A 113 24.82 -4.54 -12.15
N ARG A 114 24.93 -3.23 -11.85
CA ARG A 114 26.21 -2.51 -11.75
C ARG A 114 26.60 -2.20 -10.30
N SER A 115 25.87 -2.74 -9.33
CA SER A 115 26.10 -2.52 -7.89
C SER A 115 26.28 -1.04 -7.55
N VAL A 116 25.42 -0.20 -8.13
CA VAL A 116 25.40 1.25 -7.88
C VAL A 116 24.82 1.52 -6.49
N TYR A 117 23.71 0.84 -6.18
CA TYR A 117 23.07 0.79 -4.87
C TYR A 117 22.90 -0.68 -4.47
N ASP A 118 22.72 -0.93 -3.18
CA ASP A 118 22.44 -2.27 -2.65
C ASP A 118 21.00 -2.74 -2.94
N ASP A 119 20.80 -4.05 -2.81
CA ASP A 119 19.53 -4.71 -3.13
C ASP A 119 18.40 -4.26 -2.19
N GLU A 120 18.72 -3.93 -0.94
CA GLU A 120 17.74 -3.45 0.05
C GLU A 120 17.16 -2.10 -0.40
N PHE A 121 18.02 -1.15 -0.75
CA PHE A 121 17.61 0.16 -1.25
C PHE A 121 16.84 0.07 -2.57
N LEU A 122 17.28 -0.77 -3.51
CA LEU A 122 16.61 -0.94 -4.81
C LEU A 122 15.25 -1.63 -4.69
N SER A 123 15.13 -2.58 -3.76
CA SER A 123 13.85 -3.19 -3.38
C SER A 123 12.89 -2.14 -2.83
N ASP A 124 13.36 -1.24 -1.94
CA ASP A 124 12.56 -0.14 -1.41
C ASP A 124 12.06 0.81 -2.51
N LEU A 125 12.94 1.22 -3.44
CA LEU A 125 12.52 2.04 -4.57
C LEU A 125 11.50 1.33 -5.46
N THR A 126 11.68 0.05 -5.72
CA THR A 126 10.73 -0.75 -6.52
C THR A 126 9.37 -0.86 -5.83
N GLY A 127 9.35 -1.02 -4.51
CA GLY A 127 8.15 -0.99 -3.68
C GLY A 127 7.43 0.36 -3.76
N LEU A 128 8.15 1.47 -3.59
CA LEU A 128 7.62 2.82 -3.72
C LEU A 128 7.01 3.09 -5.11
N LEU A 129 7.62 2.54 -6.16
CA LEU A 129 7.13 2.67 -7.54
C LEU A 129 5.85 1.86 -7.78
N SER A 130 5.66 0.77 -7.04
CA SER A 130 4.50 -0.13 -7.18
C SER A 130 3.32 0.24 -6.27
N ALA A 131 3.58 0.97 -5.18
CA ALA A 131 2.61 1.36 -4.14
C ALA A 131 1.56 2.40 -4.59
N GLY A 132 1.15 2.43 -5.85
CA GLY A 132 0.13 3.38 -6.34
C GLY A 132 -0.38 3.15 -7.74
N ALA A 133 -0.22 1.95 -8.30
CA ALA A 133 -0.84 1.59 -9.58
C ALA A 133 -2.34 1.30 -9.40
N ILE A 134 -3.10 2.33 -9.00
CA ILE A 134 -4.56 2.32 -9.10
C ILE A 134 -4.89 3.01 -10.42
N LYS A 135 -5.41 2.25 -11.38
CA LYS A 135 -6.16 2.82 -12.49
C LYS A 135 -7.33 3.59 -11.88
N LYS A 136 -7.26 4.92 -11.87
CA LYS A 136 -8.46 5.74 -11.77
C LYS A 136 -9.16 5.63 -13.12
N THR A 137 -9.96 4.59 -13.28
CA THR A 137 -11.09 4.67 -14.20
C THR A 137 -12.05 5.69 -13.61
N ASP A 138 -12.41 6.66 -14.45
CA ASP A 138 -13.31 7.77 -14.19
C ASP A 138 -14.75 7.26 -14.12
N ASP A 139 -15.00 6.35 -13.18
CA ASP A 139 -16.33 5.85 -12.83
C ASP A 139 -16.45 5.98 -11.31
N GLU A 140 -17.52 6.63 -10.87
CA GLU A 140 -17.71 7.06 -9.49
C GLU A 140 -17.38 5.94 -8.51
N SER A 141 -16.49 6.25 -7.58
CA SER A 141 -16.22 5.58 -6.30
C SER A 141 -17.26 4.54 -5.85
N ILE A 142 -17.22 3.34 -6.42
CA ILE A 142 -17.65 2.12 -5.72
C ILE A 142 -16.48 1.74 -4.83
N GLU A 143 -16.36 2.44 -3.70
CA GLU A 143 -15.44 2.04 -2.65
C GLU A 143 -15.80 0.62 -2.21
N PHE A 144 -14.83 -0.30 -2.28
CA PHE A 144 -15.06 -1.69 -1.89
C PHE A 144 -15.49 -1.76 -0.42
N GLN A 145 -16.69 -2.30 -0.17
CA GLN A 145 -17.22 -2.49 1.18
C GLN A 145 -17.23 -3.98 1.55
N PRO A 146 -16.47 -4.41 2.57
CA PRO A 146 -16.45 -5.81 3.01
C PRO A 146 -17.83 -6.36 3.41
N THR A 147 -18.69 -5.51 3.97
CA THR A 147 -20.07 -5.87 4.35
C THR A 147 -20.93 -6.27 3.15
N GLN A 148 -20.77 -5.59 2.01
CA GLN A 148 -21.48 -5.92 0.78
C GLN A 148 -21.06 -7.29 0.25
N LEU A 149 -19.75 -7.60 0.28
CA LEU A 149 -19.23 -8.90 -0.11
C LEU A 149 -19.83 -10.01 0.76
N VAL A 150 -19.82 -9.84 2.09
CA VAL A 150 -20.41 -10.81 3.03
C VAL A 150 -21.91 -11.04 2.74
N ASN A 151 -22.66 -9.97 2.49
CA ASN A 151 -24.07 -10.07 2.17
C ASN A 151 -24.32 -10.82 0.85
N LYS A 152 -23.48 -10.60 -0.17
CA LYS A 152 -23.56 -11.31 -1.45
C LYS A 152 -23.19 -12.79 -1.35
N VAL A 153 -22.20 -13.13 -0.53
CA VAL A 153 -21.88 -14.54 -0.24
C VAL A 153 -23.07 -15.23 0.44
N LYS A 154 -23.68 -14.60 1.45
CA LYS A 154 -24.88 -15.13 2.11
C LYS A 154 -26.05 -15.28 1.14
N GLN A 155 -26.26 -14.29 0.26
CA GLN A 155 -27.30 -14.34 -0.77
C GLN A 155 -27.09 -15.54 -1.71
N CYS A 156 -25.85 -15.79 -2.16
CA CYS A 156 -25.56 -16.94 -3.01
C CYS A 156 -25.83 -18.27 -2.30
N ALA A 157 -25.46 -18.41 -1.03
CA ALA A 157 -25.74 -19.62 -0.26
C ALA A 157 -27.25 -19.92 -0.12
N VAL A 158 -28.09 -18.88 0.03
CA VAL A 158 -29.55 -19.05 0.06
C VAL A 158 -30.10 -19.48 -1.29
N LEU A 159 -29.59 -18.90 -2.38
CA LEU A 159 -30.03 -19.26 -3.74
C LEU A 159 -29.57 -20.67 -4.13
N GLU A 160 -28.36 -21.06 -3.76
CA GLU A 160 -27.84 -22.42 -3.92
C GLU A 160 -28.76 -23.44 -3.23
N ALA A 161 -29.18 -23.17 -1.98
CA ALA A 161 -30.12 -24.03 -1.28
C ALA A 161 -31.52 -24.11 -1.95
N ASP A 162 -32.04 -23.01 -2.54
CA ASP A 162 -33.28 -23.04 -3.33
C ASP A 162 -33.09 -23.86 -4.61
N THR A 163 -31.99 -23.66 -5.34
CA THR A 163 -31.67 -24.43 -6.55
C THR A 163 -31.54 -25.92 -6.26
N ASP A 164 -30.84 -26.30 -5.19
CA ASP A 164 -30.68 -27.70 -4.75
C ASP A 164 -32.03 -28.34 -4.39
N LEU A 165 -32.90 -27.59 -3.69
CA LEU A 165 -34.26 -28.05 -3.38
C LEU A 165 -35.06 -28.29 -4.65
N ARG A 166 -35.00 -27.38 -5.63
CA ARG A 166 -35.72 -27.53 -6.91
C ARG A 166 -35.15 -28.65 -7.77
N LEU A 167 -33.84 -28.90 -7.71
CA LEU A 167 -33.24 -30.05 -8.37
C LEU A 167 -33.72 -31.36 -7.75
N LYS A 168 -33.86 -31.39 -6.42
CA LYS A 168 -34.44 -32.53 -5.71
C LYS A 168 -35.90 -32.76 -6.11
N ASP A 169 -36.71 -31.71 -6.23
CA ASP A 169 -38.11 -31.80 -6.70
C ASP A 169 -38.19 -32.43 -8.11
N ILE A 170 -37.19 -32.19 -8.98
CA ILE A 170 -37.10 -32.84 -10.31
C ILE A 170 -36.79 -34.33 -10.17
N HIS A 171 -35.84 -34.72 -9.31
CA HIS A 171 -35.47 -36.12 -9.13
C HIS A 171 -36.55 -36.94 -8.42
N ASP A 172 -37.28 -36.34 -7.49
CA ASP A 172 -38.37 -36.99 -6.75
C ASP A 172 -39.67 -37.04 -7.57
N SER A 173 -39.70 -36.44 -8.76
CA SER A 173 -40.85 -36.47 -9.67
C SER A 173 -41.15 -37.88 -10.15
N HIS A 174 -42.44 -38.23 -10.19
CA HIS A 174 -42.92 -39.50 -10.78
C HIS A 174 -42.74 -39.56 -12.30
N LEU A 175 -42.50 -38.41 -12.94
CA LEU A 175 -42.08 -38.33 -14.34
C LEU A 175 -40.55 -38.38 -14.41
N GLU A 176 -40.02 -39.14 -15.37
CA GLU A 176 -38.59 -39.22 -15.72
C GLU A 176 -38.12 -37.91 -16.39
N LEU A 177 -38.20 -36.78 -15.68
CA LEU A 177 -37.99 -35.44 -16.24
C LEU A 177 -36.55 -35.18 -16.73
N SER A 178 -35.60 -36.02 -16.33
CA SER A 178 -34.19 -35.90 -16.71
C SER A 178 -33.83 -36.65 -18.01
N ASP A 179 -34.72 -37.51 -18.52
CA ASP A 179 -34.48 -38.32 -19.72
C ASP A 179 -35.70 -38.31 -20.64
N ALA A 180 -35.53 -37.72 -21.83
CA ALA A 180 -36.61 -37.54 -22.80
C ALA A 180 -37.18 -38.87 -23.35
N ASP A 181 -36.35 -39.90 -23.51
CA ASP A 181 -36.78 -41.20 -24.04
C ASP A 181 -37.50 -42.03 -22.96
N ALA A 182 -37.00 -41.96 -21.72
CA ALA A 182 -37.66 -42.58 -20.57
C ALA A 182 -39.02 -41.91 -20.28
N LEU A 183 -39.08 -40.57 -20.29
CA LEU A 183 -40.32 -39.80 -20.15
C LEU A 183 -41.35 -40.18 -21.22
N ARG A 184 -40.91 -40.28 -22.47
CA ARG A 184 -41.81 -40.64 -23.57
C ARG A 184 -42.36 -42.07 -23.43
N THR A 185 -41.57 -42.97 -22.86
CA THR A 185 -42.00 -44.35 -22.61
C THR A 185 -43.02 -44.41 -21.47
N SER A 186 -42.75 -43.72 -20.35
CA SER A 186 -43.67 -43.67 -19.20
C SER A 186 -45.04 -43.08 -19.55
N LEU A 187 -45.08 -42.07 -20.45
CA LEU A 187 -46.33 -41.44 -20.87
C LEU A 187 -47.18 -42.36 -21.79
N LYS A 188 -46.56 -43.27 -22.55
CA LYS A 188 -47.30 -44.21 -23.42
C LYS A 188 -48.05 -45.29 -22.65
N GLU A 189 -47.62 -45.60 -21.43
CA GLU A 189 -48.22 -46.64 -20.59
C GLU A 189 -49.49 -46.16 -19.87
N ARG A 190 -49.86 -44.88 -20.01
CA ARG A 190 -51.02 -44.31 -19.34
C ARG A 190 -52.30 -44.45 -20.15
N ASN A 191 -53.37 -44.86 -19.48
CA ASN A 191 -54.66 -45.18 -20.11
C ASN A 191 -55.63 -43.98 -20.21
N ASN A 192 -55.41 -42.90 -19.45
CA ASN A 192 -56.30 -41.73 -19.42
C ASN A 192 -55.58 -40.45 -19.88
N LYS A 193 -56.12 -39.79 -20.91
CA LYS A 193 -55.52 -38.60 -21.53
C LYS A 193 -55.50 -37.38 -20.61
N ASP A 194 -56.57 -37.15 -19.86
CA ASP A 194 -56.69 -35.99 -18.97
C ASP A 194 -55.67 -36.07 -17.81
N ASP A 195 -55.38 -37.29 -17.34
CA ASP A 195 -54.35 -37.54 -16.32
C ASP A 195 -52.94 -37.30 -16.88
N VAL A 196 -52.68 -37.71 -18.13
CA VAL A 196 -51.39 -37.45 -18.81
C VAL A 196 -51.13 -35.96 -18.96
N GLU A 197 -52.13 -35.21 -19.44
CA GLU A 197 -52.00 -33.77 -19.66
C GLU A 197 -51.73 -33.03 -18.34
N LYS A 198 -52.47 -33.38 -17.28
CA LYS A 198 -52.28 -32.78 -15.96
C LYS A 198 -50.87 -33.05 -15.42
N GLU A 199 -50.41 -34.30 -15.46
CA GLU A 199 -49.08 -34.64 -14.97
C GLU A 199 -47.96 -34.01 -15.79
N LEU A 200 -48.11 -33.91 -17.11
CA LEU A 200 -47.15 -33.22 -17.96
C LEU A 200 -47.05 -31.73 -17.61
N ASN A 201 -48.19 -31.07 -17.38
CA ASN A 201 -48.23 -29.67 -16.94
C ASN A 201 -47.55 -29.50 -15.57
N ASP A 202 -47.75 -30.43 -14.63
CA ASP A 202 -47.08 -30.43 -13.32
C ASP A 202 -45.55 -30.61 -13.48
N GLY A 203 -45.12 -31.49 -14.39
CA GLY A 203 -43.71 -31.70 -14.74
C GLY A 203 -43.06 -30.48 -15.38
N ILE A 204 -43.74 -29.83 -16.33
CA ILE A 204 -43.30 -28.57 -16.95
C ILE A 204 -43.11 -27.51 -15.86
N ALA A 205 -44.11 -27.31 -14.99
CA ALA A 205 -44.03 -26.34 -13.91
C ALA A 205 -42.87 -26.65 -12.93
N CYS A 206 -42.54 -27.92 -12.72
CA CYS A 206 -41.40 -28.33 -11.89
C CYS A 206 -40.06 -27.91 -12.52
N VAL A 207 -39.84 -28.24 -13.81
CA VAL A 207 -38.63 -27.86 -14.54
C VAL A 207 -38.49 -26.34 -14.70
N GLU A 208 -39.59 -25.63 -14.92
CA GLU A 208 -39.60 -24.17 -15.00
C GLU A 208 -39.16 -23.51 -13.69
N ARG A 209 -39.63 -24.00 -12.53
CA ARG A 209 -39.22 -23.49 -11.22
C ARG A 209 -37.72 -23.68 -10.98
N TYR A 210 -37.18 -24.85 -11.31
CA TYR A 210 -35.75 -25.12 -11.22
C TYR A 210 -34.94 -24.21 -12.14
N THR A 211 -35.35 -24.08 -13.40
CA THR A 211 -34.67 -23.22 -14.37
C THR A 211 -34.65 -21.76 -13.92
N GLN A 212 -35.76 -21.26 -13.36
CA GLN A 212 -35.83 -19.91 -12.81
C GLN A 212 -34.97 -19.71 -11.55
N ALA A 213 -34.88 -20.72 -10.67
CA ALA A 213 -33.99 -20.68 -9.51
C ALA A 213 -32.52 -20.63 -9.95
N LEU A 214 -32.12 -21.51 -10.88
CA LEU A 214 -30.78 -21.56 -11.43
C LEU A 214 -30.38 -20.25 -12.12
N GLN A 215 -31.28 -19.66 -12.91
CA GLN A 215 -31.02 -18.37 -13.58
C GLN A 215 -30.80 -17.24 -12.56
N ARG A 216 -31.57 -17.20 -11.47
CA ARG A 216 -31.38 -16.23 -10.37
C ARG A 216 -30.03 -16.42 -9.69
N GLU A 217 -29.64 -17.67 -9.47
CA GLU A 217 -28.36 -18.00 -8.85
C GLU A 217 -27.16 -17.60 -9.73
N ILE A 218 -27.22 -17.86 -11.05
CA ILE A 218 -26.16 -17.47 -12.01
C ILE A 218 -25.92 -15.96 -11.94
N VAL A 219 -26.99 -15.15 -12.03
CA VAL A 219 -26.89 -13.68 -11.96
C VAL A 219 -26.30 -13.22 -10.63
N ALA A 220 -26.67 -13.86 -9.51
CA ALA A 220 -26.12 -13.54 -8.20
C ALA A 220 -24.62 -13.91 -8.10
N ARG A 221 -24.20 -15.05 -8.64
CA ARG A 221 -22.80 -15.51 -8.66
C ARG A 221 -21.93 -14.62 -9.56
N GLU A 222 -22.43 -14.16 -10.71
CA GLU A 222 -21.74 -13.18 -11.57
C GLU A 222 -21.46 -11.87 -10.82
N ALA A 223 -22.46 -11.35 -10.11
CA ALA A 223 -22.29 -10.15 -9.28
C ALA A 223 -21.30 -10.37 -8.11
N LEU A 224 -21.31 -11.57 -7.50
CA LEU A 224 -20.34 -11.94 -6.46
C LEU A 224 -18.91 -12.02 -7.01
N LEU A 225 -18.71 -12.60 -8.19
CA LEU A 225 -17.40 -12.69 -8.85
C LEU A 225 -16.81 -11.30 -9.15
N ALA A 226 -17.65 -10.37 -9.61
CA ALA A 226 -17.23 -8.98 -9.80
C ALA A 226 -16.73 -8.35 -8.49
N LEU A 227 -17.50 -8.51 -7.39
CA LEU A 227 -17.10 -8.01 -6.07
C LEU A 227 -15.84 -8.69 -5.50
N LEU A 228 -15.67 -9.99 -5.71
CA LEU A 228 -14.46 -10.72 -5.31
C LEU A 228 -13.22 -10.21 -6.07
N THR A 229 -13.38 -9.86 -7.34
CA THR A 229 -12.32 -9.26 -8.15
C THR A 229 -11.91 -7.90 -7.56
N SER A 230 -12.90 -7.05 -7.24
CA SER A 230 -12.66 -5.77 -6.56
C SER A 230 -12.04 -5.95 -5.17
N ALA A 231 -12.48 -6.95 -4.40
CA ALA A 231 -11.92 -7.28 -3.09
C ALA A 231 -10.44 -7.65 -3.19
N ASN A 232 -10.08 -8.49 -4.15
CA ASN A 232 -8.70 -8.93 -4.35
C ASN A 232 -7.78 -7.75 -4.68
N GLN A 233 -8.25 -6.83 -5.54
CA GLN A 233 -7.51 -5.60 -5.85
C GLN A 233 -7.36 -4.70 -4.62
N TYR A 234 -8.44 -4.51 -3.87
CA TYR A 234 -8.44 -3.69 -2.64
C TYR A 234 -7.45 -4.24 -1.60
N TYR A 235 -7.56 -5.52 -1.25
CA TYR A 235 -6.70 -6.13 -0.22
C TYR A 235 -5.25 -6.29 -0.67
N SER A 236 -5.00 -6.48 -1.97
CA SER A 236 -3.64 -6.45 -2.52
C SER A 236 -2.99 -5.08 -2.32
N THR A 237 -3.74 -4.00 -2.58
CA THR A 237 -3.28 -2.62 -2.38
C THR A 237 -3.02 -2.33 -0.90
N GLN A 238 -3.99 -2.62 -0.03
CA GLN A 238 -3.86 -2.46 1.43
C GLN A 238 -2.65 -3.23 1.98
N ARG A 239 -2.43 -4.47 1.53
CA ARG A 239 -1.26 -5.25 1.91
C ARG A 239 0.06 -4.60 1.51
N GLY A 240 0.10 -3.96 0.33
CA GLY A 240 1.25 -3.19 -0.14
C GLY A 240 1.57 -2.01 0.79
N GLU A 241 0.55 -1.23 1.14
CA GLU A 241 0.68 -0.07 2.03
C GLU A 241 1.13 -0.49 3.44
N VAL A 242 0.51 -1.51 4.01
CA VAL A 242 0.89 -2.06 5.32
C VAL A 242 2.33 -2.57 5.32
N LYS A 243 2.80 -3.20 4.23
CA LYS A 243 4.21 -3.62 4.12
C LYS A 243 5.18 -2.45 4.17
N VAL A 244 4.88 -1.35 3.48
CA VAL A 244 5.72 -0.14 3.51
C VAL A 244 5.80 0.42 4.93
N VAL A 245 4.66 0.51 5.62
CA VAL A 245 4.60 0.99 7.01
C VAL A 245 5.37 0.06 7.96
N ALA A 246 5.10 -1.25 7.89
CA ALA A 246 5.77 -2.25 8.73
C ALA A 246 7.30 -2.21 8.55
N TYR A 247 7.75 -2.05 7.31
CA TYR A 247 9.17 -1.90 6.99
C TYR A 247 9.77 -0.61 7.57
N ALA A 248 9.06 0.53 7.46
CA ALA A 248 9.50 1.79 8.06
C ALA A 248 9.66 1.68 9.59
N TYR A 249 8.72 1.02 10.28
CA TYR A 249 8.81 0.75 11.72
C TYR A 249 9.94 -0.22 12.08
N LYS A 250 10.16 -1.26 11.27
CA LYS A 250 11.30 -2.18 11.44
C LYS A 250 12.63 -1.42 11.38
N ASN A 251 12.78 -0.55 10.39
CA ASN A 251 13.99 0.26 10.21
C ASN A 251 14.16 1.29 11.32
N PHE A 252 13.08 1.94 11.74
CA PHE A 252 13.10 2.81 12.91
C PHE A 252 13.55 2.06 14.16
N GLY A 253 12.97 0.89 14.44
CA GLY A 253 13.36 0.04 15.56
C GLY A 253 14.83 -0.40 15.51
N ALA A 254 15.39 -0.63 14.32
CA ALA A 254 16.81 -0.91 14.15
C ALA A 254 17.68 0.29 14.54
N ARG A 255 17.32 1.50 14.11
CA ARG A 255 18.02 2.73 14.50
C ARG A 255 17.95 2.98 16.00
N VAL A 256 16.79 2.79 16.62
CA VAL A 256 16.63 2.91 18.08
C VAL A 256 17.53 1.92 18.82
N ARG A 257 17.63 0.67 18.36
CA ARG A 257 18.56 -0.32 18.94
C ARG A 257 20.03 0.05 18.79
N VAL A 258 20.41 0.67 17.67
CA VAL A 258 21.78 1.19 17.49
C VAL A 258 22.05 2.35 18.45
N LEU A 259 21.11 3.30 18.55
CA LEU A 259 21.25 4.44 19.46
C LEU A 259 21.34 3.98 20.91
N LYS A 260 20.52 3.01 21.31
CA LYS A 260 20.58 2.40 22.65
C LYS A 260 21.97 1.82 22.93
N ARG A 261 22.53 1.01 22.02
CA ARG A 261 23.89 0.45 22.19
C ARG A 261 24.95 1.54 22.37
N LYS A 262 24.90 2.59 21.55
CA LYS A 262 25.84 3.73 21.69
C LYS A 262 25.67 4.47 23.02
N LEU A 263 24.43 4.63 23.48
CA LEU A 263 24.16 5.25 24.77
C LEU A 263 24.67 4.37 25.91
N ASP A 264 24.42 3.06 25.86
CA ASP A 264 24.93 2.07 26.82
C ASP A 264 26.47 2.07 26.88
N GLU A 265 27.16 2.32 25.75
CA GLU A 265 28.63 2.48 25.68
C GLU A 265 29.12 3.82 26.25
N LEU A 266 28.33 4.89 26.13
CA LEU A 266 28.71 6.24 26.59
C LEU A 266 28.39 6.49 28.06
N ILE A 267 27.34 5.87 28.60
CA ILE A 267 26.94 6.00 30.01
C ILE A 267 28.11 5.82 30.99
N PRO A 268 28.99 4.80 30.86
CA PRO A 268 30.14 4.61 31.75
C PRO A 268 31.23 5.67 31.59
N THR A 269 31.29 6.36 30.44
CA THR A 269 32.29 7.39 30.14
C THR A 269 31.88 8.76 30.66
N LEU A 270 30.61 8.94 31.03
CA LEU A 270 30.15 10.16 31.66
C LEU A 270 30.83 10.27 33.03
N PRO A 271 31.41 11.43 33.37
CA PRO A 271 31.92 11.65 34.71
C PRO A 271 30.80 11.36 35.70
N HIS A 272 31.08 10.56 36.73
CA HIS A 272 30.20 10.48 37.89
C HIS A 272 29.87 11.91 38.29
N ALA A 273 28.56 12.22 38.42
CA ALA A 273 28.15 13.47 39.03
C ALA A 273 29.03 13.65 40.28
N ALA A 274 29.64 14.84 40.37
CA ALA A 274 30.70 15.23 41.29
C ALA A 274 30.58 14.59 42.70
N PRO A 275 31.72 14.41 43.42
CA PRO A 275 31.70 13.93 44.80
C PRO A 275 30.60 14.64 45.60
N SER A 276 29.92 13.86 46.45
CA SER A 276 28.90 14.33 47.38
C SER A 276 29.25 15.74 47.88
N PRO A 277 28.27 16.66 47.96
CA PRO A 277 28.55 18.03 48.40
C PRO A 277 29.35 17.99 49.71
N PRO A 278 30.31 18.92 49.93
CA PRO A 278 31.08 18.94 51.16
C PRO A 278 30.12 18.86 52.35
N GLN A 279 30.48 18.09 53.37
CA GLN A 279 29.67 18.01 54.58
C GLN A 279 29.36 19.43 55.04
N ARG A 280 28.07 19.67 55.32
CA ARG A 280 27.53 20.94 55.77
C ARG A 280 28.45 21.50 56.87
N ASP A 281 29.09 22.65 56.63
CA ASP A 281 29.73 23.40 57.70
C ASP A 281 28.62 23.75 58.71
N GLU A 282 28.71 23.21 59.92
CA GLU A 282 27.70 23.43 60.98
C GLU A 282 27.62 24.91 61.41
N ASP A 283 28.59 25.74 61.01
CA ASP A 283 28.70 27.15 61.39
C ASP A 283 28.17 28.15 60.35
N VAL A 284 27.55 27.70 59.25
CA VAL A 284 26.87 28.62 58.30
C VAL A 284 25.35 28.56 58.51
N PRO A 285 24.72 29.62 59.04
CA PRO A 285 23.26 29.66 59.16
C PRO A 285 22.63 29.56 57.78
N SER A 286 21.73 28.59 57.58
CA SER A 286 20.94 28.50 56.35
C SER A 286 20.08 29.76 56.22
N PRO A 287 20.06 30.45 55.06
CA PRO A 287 19.10 31.51 54.83
C PRO A 287 17.69 30.90 54.92
N GLY A 288 16.85 31.51 55.76
CA GLY A 288 15.43 31.17 55.85
C GLY A 288 14.73 31.44 54.51
N PRO A 289 13.58 30.79 54.26
CA PRO A 289 12.84 30.99 53.02
C PRO A 289 12.44 32.47 52.89
N ASP A 290 12.78 33.09 51.76
CA ASP A 290 12.33 34.42 51.39
C ASP A 290 10.78 34.43 51.39
N GLU A 291 10.17 35.25 52.25
CA GLU A 291 8.71 35.40 52.38
C GLU A 291 8.06 36.12 51.16
N ASP A 292 8.81 36.42 50.10
CA ASP A 292 8.36 37.25 48.97
C ASP A 292 7.99 36.47 47.70
N LEU A 293 7.88 35.14 47.74
CA LEU A 293 7.41 34.34 46.59
C LEU A 293 5.97 33.85 46.77
N ASP A 294 5.00 34.74 46.50
CA ASP A 294 3.59 34.38 46.36
C ASP A 294 3.38 33.56 45.07
N LEU A 295 3.26 32.24 45.22
CA LEU A 295 2.80 31.35 44.15
C LEU A 295 1.26 31.33 44.11
N PRO A 296 0.62 31.46 42.93
CA PRO A 296 -0.83 31.45 42.83
C PRO A 296 -1.40 30.10 43.25
N ALA A 297 -2.45 30.14 44.06
CA ALA A 297 -3.16 28.97 44.58
C ALA A 297 -3.69 28.07 43.44
N PRO A 298 -3.74 26.74 43.64
CA PRO A 298 -4.32 25.83 42.66
C PRO A 298 -5.82 26.13 42.55
N ALA A 299 -6.26 26.50 41.34
CA ALA A 299 -7.66 26.71 41.05
C ALA A 299 -8.45 25.43 41.33
N ASP A 300 -9.52 25.61 42.10
CA ASP A 300 -10.52 24.62 42.48
C ASP A 300 -10.99 23.82 41.25
N ARG A 301 -10.95 22.50 41.39
CA ARG A 301 -11.65 21.60 40.47
C ARG A 301 -13.14 21.75 40.74
N THR A 302 -13.82 22.59 39.97
CA THR A 302 -15.26 22.46 39.79
C THR A 302 -15.51 21.41 38.72
N ASP A 303 -16.13 20.32 39.14
CA ASP A 303 -16.72 19.28 38.31
C ASP A 303 -17.57 19.89 37.20
N ASP A 304 -17.22 19.59 35.95
CA ASP A 304 -18.11 19.42 34.80
C ASP A 304 -17.23 19.07 33.59
N ASP A 305 -16.91 17.79 33.40
CA ASP A 305 -16.52 17.29 32.09
C ASP A 305 -17.23 15.98 31.76
N ASP A 306 -17.91 16.05 30.63
CA ASP A 306 -18.87 15.14 30.06
C ASP A 306 -18.17 13.81 29.73
N SER A 307 -18.57 12.73 30.39
CA SER A 307 -18.11 11.38 30.10
C SER A 307 -18.53 10.94 28.70
N LYS A 308 -17.72 11.29 27.69
CA LYS A 308 -17.76 10.68 26.35
C LYS A 308 -16.93 9.40 26.34
N GLU A 309 -17.61 8.32 26.66
CA GLU A 309 -17.18 6.95 26.42
C GLU A 309 -17.00 6.74 24.90
N TYR A 310 -15.74 6.67 24.44
CA TYR A 310 -15.45 6.24 23.07
C TYR A 310 -15.67 4.73 22.96
N PRO A 311 -16.45 4.24 21.99
CA PRO A 311 -16.72 2.81 21.88
C PRO A 311 -15.44 2.07 21.43
N VAL A 312 -14.91 1.25 22.33
CA VAL A 312 -13.93 0.20 22.03
C VAL A 312 -14.65 -0.85 21.19
N ILE A 313 -14.62 -0.70 19.88
CA ILE A 313 -15.15 -1.72 18.97
C ILE A 313 -14.27 -2.96 19.09
N HIS A 314 -14.88 -4.00 19.65
CA HIS A 314 -14.36 -5.34 19.83
C HIS A 314 -13.59 -5.88 18.62
N THR A 315 -12.27 -6.00 18.78
CA THR A 315 -11.30 -6.73 17.93
C THR A 315 -11.45 -8.26 18.01
N ARG A 316 -12.67 -8.77 18.24
CA ARG A 316 -12.91 -10.22 18.31
C ARG A 316 -13.08 -10.89 16.94
N TYR A 317 -13.54 -10.16 15.92
CA TYR A 317 -13.75 -10.74 14.58
C TYR A 317 -12.49 -10.80 13.72
N THR A 318 -11.50 -9.93 13.95
CA THR A 318 -10.20 -9.97 13.25
C THR A 318 -9.33 -11.13 13.70
N ARG A 319 -9.56 -11.67 14.90
CA ARG A 319 -8.77 -12.79 15.43
C ARG A 319 -9.18 -14.15 14.84
N ILE A 320 -10.45 -14.30 14.43
CA ILE A 320 -10.95 -15.55 13.85
C ILE A 320 -10.42 -15.74 12.42
N ILE A 321 -10.37 -14.66 11.62
CA ILE A 321 -9.87 -14.72 10.22
C ILE A 321 -8.34 -14.93 10.17
N LEU A 322 -7.59 -14.37 11.13
CA LEU A 322 -6.13 -14.55 11.19
C LEU A 322 -5.71 -15.95 11.63
N ILE A 323 -6.54 -16.67 12.39
CA ILE A 323 -6.23 -18.04 12.83
C ILE A 323 -6.48 -19.05 11.70
N GLU A 324 -7.55 -18.90 10.91
CA GLU A 324 -7.81 -19.79 9.77
C GLU A 324 -6.81 -19.58 8.61
N LEU A 325 -6.33 -18.36 8.38
CA LEU A 325 -5.31 -18.10 7.35
C LEU A 325 -3.91 -18.61 7.72
N PHE A 326 -3.62 -18.81 9.01
CA PHE A 326 -2.32 -19.36 9.45
C PHE A 326 -2.30 -20.90 9.50
N GLN A 327 -3.45 -21.57 9.57
CA GLN A 327 -3.51 -23.05 9.58
C GLN A 327 -3.40 -23.68 8.18
N ASN A 328 -3.65 -22.94 7.10
CA ASN A 328 -3.53 -23.43 5.71
C ASN A 328 -2.15 -23.19 5.05
N VAL A 329 -1.14 -22.72 5.80
CA VAL A 329 0.25 -22.53 5.30
C VAL A 329 1.20 -23.58 5.90
N SER A 330 0.68 -24.62 6.52
CA SER A 330 1.46 -25.78 6.98
C SER A 330 0.72 -27.07 6.68
N SER A 331 0.61 -27.39 5.39
CA SER A 331 0.43 -28.75 4.85
C SER A 331 1.02 -28.80 3.45
#